data_AF-A0A9E3WC58-F1
#
_entry.id   AF-A0A9E3WC58-F1
#
_cell.length_a   1.000
_cell.length_b   1.000
_cell.length_c   1.000
_cell.angle_alpha   90.00
_cell.angle_beta   90.00
_cell.angle_gamma   90.00
#
_symmetry.space_group_name_H-M   'P 1'
#
loop_
_entity.id
_entity.type
_entity.pdbx_description
1 polymer ?
#
loop_
_entity_poly.entity_id
_entity_poly.type
_entity_poly.pdbx_seq_one_letter_code
_entity_poly.pdbx_strand_id
1 'polypeptide(L)'
;AVGWSGGSGGTGTDESVWRLAAMEILFAPPVTFLIYLLLVAILSGVGRLLAGPSHPNAAKSSIYASGEEPLPGAPVPGYRPFFKVALFFAVLHLGVIVLASGGASAGPVLYLVGLMTALVALILG
;
A
#
# COMPACT_ATOMS: atom_id res chain seq x y z
N ALA A 1 -17.35 61.68 -26.30
CA ALA A 1 -16.93 60.68 -27.31
C ALA A 1 -15.47 60.39 -27.02
N VAL A 2 -15.00 59.17 -26.79
CA VAL A 2 -15.39 57.88 -27.37
C VAL A 2 -15.19 56.82 -26.28
N GLY A 3 -16.21 56.00 -26.03
CA GLY A 3 -16.10 54.79 -25.23
C GLY A 3 -15.35 53.73 -26.02
N TRP A 4 -14.30 53.17 -25.43
CA TRP A 4 -13.62 52.00 -25.97
C TRP A 4 -14.14 50.77 -25.22
N SER A 5 -15.17 50.12 -25.79
CA SER A 5 -15.60 48.77 -25.42
C SER A 5 -14.71 47.77 -26.18
N GLY A 6 -13.54 47.48 -25.62
CA GLY A 6 -12.66 46.41 -26.10
C GLY A 6 -13.14 45.07 -25.56
N GLY A 7 -13.69 44.24 -26.45
CA GLY A 7 -14.21 42.91 -26.13
C GLY A 7 -13.14 41.82 -26.04
N SER A 8 -13.65 40.64 -25.67
CA SER A 8 -13.12 39.29 -25.83
C SER A 8 -11.85 38.90 -25.06
N GLY A 9 -12.02 38.00 -24.08
CA GLY A 9 -10.91 37.28 -23.45
C GLY A 9 -11.36 36.28 -22.37
N GLY A 10 -12.50 35.61 -22.54
CA GLY A 10 -13.07 34.70 -21.55
C GLY A 10 -13.08 33.25 -22.02
N THR A 11 -11.90 32.64 -22.23
CA THR A 11 -11.75 31.19 -22.54
C THR A 11 -10.45 30.59 -21.98
N GLY A 12 -9.78 31.29 -21.05
CA GLY A 12 -8.53 30.81 -20.42
C GLY A 12 -8.72 30.29 -18.99
N THR A 13 -9.84 30.67 -18.35
CA THR A 13 -10.15 30.35 -16.95
C THR A 13 -10.93 29.06 -16.81
N ASP A 14 -11.75 28.71 -17.80
CA ASP A 14 -12.56 27.48 -17.82
C ASP A 14 -11.68 26.24 -18.03
N GLU A 15 -10.80 26.25 -19.04
CA GLU A 15 -9.87 25.16 -19.31
C GLU A 15 -8.89 24.93 -18.15
N SER A 16 -8.41 25.99 -17.51
CA SER A 16 -7.52 25.86 -16.35
C SER A 16 -8.26 25.30 -15.13
N VAL A 17 -9.48 25.75 -14.85
CA VAL A 17 -10.30 25.24 -13.73
C VAL A 17 -10.62 23.75 -13.91
N TRP A 18 -11.02 23.31 -15.10
CA TRP A 18 -11.28 21.89 -15.36
C TRP A 18 -10.03 21.02 -15.25
N ARG A 19 -8.87 21.53 -15.68
CA ARG A 19 -7.59 20.81 -15.54
C ARG A 19 -7.16 20.67 -14.08
N LEU A 20 -7.39 21.69 -13.26
CA LEU A 20 -7.11 21.63 -11.82
C LEU A 20 -8.05 20.63 -11.14
N ALA A 21 -9.35 20.69 -11.42
CA ALA A 21 -10.32 19.74 -10.88
C ALA A 21 -10.01 18.28 -11.29
N ALA A 22 -9.64 18.05 -12.56
CA ALA A 22 -9.22 16.74 -13.02
C ALA A 22 -7.94 16.23 -12.31
N MET A 23 -6.99 17.11 -12.04
CA MET A 23 -5.76 16.79 -11.31
C MET A 23 -6.06 16.39 -9.86
N GLU A 24 -6.93 17.14 -9.18
CA GLU A 24 -7.37 16.84 -7.81
C GLU A 24 -8.10 15.49 -7.73
N ILE A 25 -8.96 15.20 -8.71
CA ILE A 25 -9.67 13.91 -8.78
C ILE A 25 -8.69 12.76 -9.04
N LEU A 26 -7.70 12.96 -9.91
CA LEU A 26 -6.71 11.93 -10.25
C LEU A 26 -5.82 11.56 -9.05
N PHE A 27 -5.45 12.55 -8.24
CA PHE A 27 -4.64 12.38 -7.01
C PHE A 27 -5.48 12.09 -5.76
N ALA A 28 -6.82 12.02 -5.87
CA ALA A 28 -7.65 11.56 -4.77
C ALA A 28 -7.30 10.10 -4.44
N PRO A 29 -6.92 9.77 -3.18
CA PRO A 29 -6.40 8.45 -2.84
C PRO A 29 -7.26 7.25 -3.30
N PRO A 30 -8.60 7.29 -3.20
CA PRO A 30 -9.43 6.19 -3.71
C PRO A 30 -9.38 6.03 -5.24
N VAL A 31 -9.32 7.15 -5.98
CA VAL A 31 -9.28 7.13 -7.45
C VAL A 31 -7.95 6.59 -7.94
N THR A 32 -6.84 7.10 -7.38
CA THR A 32 -5.50 6.62 -7.72
C THR A 32 -5.36 5.12 -7.43
N PHE A 33 -5.89 4.65 -6.29
CA PHE A 33 -5.91 3.23 -5.94
C PHE A 33 -6.62 2.36 -6.99
N LEU A 34 -7.80 2.78 -7.45
CA LEU A 34 -8.54 2.05 -8.50
C LEU A 34 -7.79 2.01 -9.83
N ILE A 35 -7.13 3.12 -10.20
CA ILE A 35 -6.30 3.18 -11.41
C ILE A 35 -5.12 2.19 -11.30
N TYR A 36 -4.44 2.14 -10.16
CA TYR A 36 -3.36 1.17 -9.94
C TYR A 36 -3.85 -0.28 -9.95
N LEU A 37 -5.02 -0.56 -9.38
CA LEU A 37 -5.63 -1.89 -9.46
C LEU A 37 -5.92 -2.30 -10.91
N LEU A 38 -6.50 -1.38 -11.70
CA LEU A 38 -6.74 -1.60 -13.11
C LEU A 38 -5.44 -1.87 -13.87
N LEU A 39 -4.39 -1.10 -13.59
CA LEU A 39 -3.07 -1.30 -14.18
C LEU A 39 -2.50 -2.70 -13.86
N VAL A 40 -2.57 -3.13 -12.60
CA VAL A 40 -2.12 -4.48 -12.18
C VAL A 40 -2.93 -5.57 -12.87
N ALA A 41 -4.24 -5.39 -13.01
CA ALA A 41 -5.11 -6.33 -13.71
C ALA A 41 -4.75 -6.45 -15.20
N ILE A 42 -4.52 -5.32 -15.88
CA ILE A 42 -4.07 -5.29 -17.28
C ILE A 42 -2.72 -6.00 -17.40
N LEU A 43 -1.75 -5.66 -16.55
CA LEU A 43 -0.40 -6.25 -16.61
C LEU A 43 -0.44 -7.76 -16.35
N SER A 44 -1.26 -8.21 -15.40
CA SER A 44 -1.48 -9.63 -15.12
C SER A 44 -2.15 -10.34 -16.30
N GLY A 45 -3.13 -9.69 -16.94
CA GLY A 45 -3.81 -10.19 -18.14
C GLY A 45 -2.87 -10.33 -19.32
N VAL A 46 -2.02 -9.32 -19.57
CA VAL A 46 -0.99 -9.35 -20.60
C VAL A 46 0.03 -10.46 -20.30
N GLY A 47 0.51 -10.58 -19.06
CA GLY A 47 1.40 -11.65 -18.65
C GLY A 47 0.80 -13.04 -18.88
N ARG A 48 -0.50 -13.20 -18.66
CA ARG A 48 -1.24 -14.43 -18.94
C ARG A 48 -1.43 -14.69 -20.44
N LEU A 49 -1.62 -13.64 -21.25
CA LEU A 49 -1.74 -13.76 -22.70
C LEU A 49 -0.41 -14.16 -23.36
N LEU A 50 0.71 -13.63 -22.82
CA LEU A 50 2.06 -13.98 -23.26
C LEU A 50 2.53 -15.34 -22.74
N ALA A 51 1.85 -15.91 -21.75
CA ALA A 51 2.17 -17.24 -21.24
C ALA A 51 1.86 -18.31 -22.30
N GLY A 52 2.83 -19.20 -22.55
CA GLY A 52 2.65 -20.31 -23.48
C GLY A 52 1.60 -21.33 -23.01
N PRO A 53 1.22 -22.29 -23.87
CA PRO A 53 0.22 -23.31 -23.55
C PRO A 53 0.53 -24.03 -22.23
N SER A 54 -0.44 -24.03 -21.32
CA SER A 54 -0.33 -24.78 -20.07
C SER A 54 -0.72 -26.23 -20.29
N HIS A 55 0.20 -27.14 -19.99
CA HIS A 55 -0.11 -28.58 -19.85
C HIS A 55 -0.19 -28.90 -18.36
N PRO A 56 -1.39 -28.86 -17.76
CA PRO A 56 -1.57 -29.14 -16.34
C PRO A 56 -1.19 -30.60 -16.06
N ASN A 57 -0.36 -30.80 -15.05
CA ASN A 57 -0.05 -32.12 -14.51
C ASN A 57 0.07 -32.01 -12.99
N ALA A 58 -0.20 -33.11 -12.28
CA ALA A 58 -0.20 -33.10 -10.81
C ALA A 58 1.16 -32.69 -10.21
N ALA A 59 2.26 -33.05 -10.89
CA ALA A 59 3.63 -32.73 -10.47
C ALA A 59 4.00 -31.24 -10.61
N LYS A 60 3.40 -30.50 -11.54
CA LYS A 60 3.59 -29.04 -11.71
C LYS A 60 2.79 -28.24 -10.67
N SER A 61 1.74 -28.85 -10.12
CA SER A 61 0.92 -28.27 -9.05
C SER A 61 1.35 -28.71 -7.65
N SER A 62 2.22 -29.71 -7.50
CA SER A 62 2.74 -30.13 -6.21
C SER A 62 3.82 -29.16 -5.71
N ILE A 63 3.94 -29.05 -4.38
CA ILE A 63 5.02 -28.28 -3.75
C ILE A 63 6.37 -28.83 -4.21
N TYR A 64 7.26 -27.96 -4.65
CA TYR A 64 8.62 -28.36 -5.02
C TYR A 64 9.40 -28.78 -3.77
N ALA A 65 9.58 -30.09 -3.58
CA ALA A 65 10.32 -30.68 -2.47
C ALA A 65 11.65 -31.31 -2.95
N SER A 66 12.35 -30.65 -3.87
CA SER A 66 13.62 -31.16 -4.44
C SER A 66 13.50 -32.53 -5.13
N GLY A 67 12.30 -32.92 -5.58
CA GLY A 67 12.02 -34.21 -6.21
C GLY A 67 11.51 -35.30 -5.25
N GLU A 68 11.43 -35.01 -3.95
CA GLU A 68 10.88 -35.91 -2.94
C GLU A 68 9.36 -35.79 -2.81
N GLU A 69 8.73 -36.80 -2.20
CA GLU A 69 7.33 -36.71 -1.80
C GLU A 69 7.18 -35.64 -0.70
N PRO A 70 6.34 -34.60 -0.91
CA PRO A 70 6.14 -33.58 0.12
C PRO A 70 5.65 -34.20 1.43
N LEU A 71 6.25 -33.82 2.55
CA LEU A 71 5.80 -34.25 3.87
C LEU A 71 4.29 -33.96 4.04
N PRO A 72 3.51 -34.89 4.63
CA PRO A 72 2.11 -34.64 4.94
C PRO A 72 1.99 -33.51 5.97
N GLY A 73 1.68 -32.30 5.49
CA GLY A 73 1.52 -31.10 6.31
C GLY A 73 2.32 -29.92 5.79
N ALA A 74 1.88 -28.72 6.10
CA ALA A 74 2.63 -27.52 5.73
C ALA A 74 4.01 -27.56 6.42
N PRO A 75 5.13 -27.49 5.69
CA PRO A 75 6.44 -27.31 6.29
C PRO A 75 6.48 -25.89 6.86
N VAL A 76 6.00 -25.72 8.09
CA VAL A 76 6.05 -24.45 8.81
C VAL A 76 7.24 -24.52 9.76
N PRO A 77 8.47 -24.18 9.32
CA PRO A 77 9.58 -24.00 10.23
C PRO A 77 9.17 -23.01 11.33
N GLY A 78 9.59 -23.29 12.57
CA GLY A 78 9.06 -22.66 13.78
C GLY A 78 8.87 -21.15 13.67
N TYR A 79 7.62 -20.71 13.51
CA TYR A 79 7.24 -19.29 13.31
C TYR A 79 7.25 -18.45 14.59
N ARG A 80 7.47 -19.09 15.75
CA ARG A 80 7.43 -18.44 17.07
C ARG A 80 8.41 -17.26 17.20
N PRO A 81 9.70 -17.37 16.85
CA PRO A 81 10.60 -16.21 16.87
C PRO A 81 10.20 -15.13 15.85
N PHE A 82 9.73 -15.51 14.66
CA PHE A 82 9.26 -14.55 13.65
C PHE A 82 8.06 -13.73 14.15
N PHE A 83 7.13 -14.37 14.89
CA PHE A 83 5.97 -13.69 15.46
C PHE A 83 6.38 -12.56 16.42
N LYS A 84 7.38 -12.78 17.28
CA LYS A 84 7.88 -11.73 18.19
C LYS A 84 8.45 -10.54 17.42
N VAL A 85 9.24 -10.81 16.37
CA VAL A 85 9.81 -9.75 15.52
C VAL A 85 8.73 -8.99 14.75
N ALA A 86 7.72 -9.68 14.23
CA ALA A 86 6.59 -9.06 13.53
C ALA A 86 5.78 -8.14 14.47
N LEU A 87 5.49 -8.60 15.69
CA LEU A 87 4.78 -7.80 16.69
C LEU A 87 5.62 -6.57 17.11
N PHE A 88 6.93 -6.72 17.22
CA PHE A 88 7.84 -5.62 17.52
C PHE A 88 7.74 -4.54 16.45
N PHE A 89 7.81 -4.94 15.18
CA PHE A 89 7.69 -4.01 14.07
C PHE A 89 6.31 -3.33 14.03
N ALA A 90 5.23 -4.06 14.31
CA ALA A 90 3.88 -3.49 14.36
C ALA A 90 3.74 -2.41 15.46
N VAL A 91 4.23 -2.69 16.68
CA VAL A 91 4.18 -1.74 17.80
C VAL A 91 5.08 -0.52 17.53
N LEU A 92 6.28 -0.74 16.98
CA LEU A 92 7.19 0.34 16.59
C LEU A 92 6.56 1.21 15.50
N HIS A 93 5.95 0.59 14.48
CA HIS A 93 5.28 1.29 13.40
C HIS A 93 4.14 2.17 13.91
N LEU A 94 3.32 1.65 14.83
CA LEU A 94 2.30 2.44 15.52
C LEU A 94 2.91 3.63 16.27
N GLY A 95 4.05 3.44 16.94
CA GLY A 95 4.79 4.52 17.61
C GLY A 95 5.22 5.63 16.65
N VAL A 96 5.72 5.28 15.47
CA VAL A 96 6.08 6.27 14.43
C VAL A 96 4.85 7.01 13.92
N ILE A 97 3.70 6.33 13.75
CA ILE A 97 2.44 7.00 13.35
C ILE A 97 1.99 7.99 14.43
N VAL A 98 2.00 7.60 15.71
CA VAL A 98 1.64 8.48 16.83
C VAL A 98 2.59 9.67 16.92
N LEU A 99 3.89 9.46 16.71
CA LEU A 99 4.88 10.53 16.69
C LEU A 99 4.66 11.49 15.52
N ALA A 100 4.37 10.98 14.32
CA ALA A 100 4.20 11.79 13.12
C ALA A 100 2.87 12.56 13.09
N SER A 101 1.80 12.00 13.69
CA SER A 101 0.47 12.62 13.73
C SER A 101 0.22 13.44 15.00
N GLY A 102 0.94 13.15 16.08
CA GLY A 102 0.79 13.83 17.36
C GLY A 102 1.55 15.15 17.41
N GLY A 103 0.87 16.23 17.81
CA GLY A 103 1.54 17.48 18.18
C GLY A 103 2.27 17.37 19.53
N ALA A 104 2.97 18.44 19.94
CA ALA A 104 3.67 18.53 21.22
C ALA A 104 2.71 18.72 22.42
N SER A 105 1.83 17.74 22.63
CA SER A 105 0.89 17.70 23.75
C SER A 105 1.11 16.46 24.62
N ALA A 106 0.56 16.46 25.84
CA ALA A 106 0.79 15.37 26.81
C ALA A 106 0.20 14.01 26.38
N GLY A 107 -0.84 14.01 25.52
CA GLY A 107 -1.51 12.78 25.09
C GLY A 107 -0.61 11.82 24.30
N PRO A 108 -0.03 12.24 23.15
CA PRO A 108 0.91 11.42 22.39
C PRO A 108 2.11 10.95 23.21
N VAL A 109 2.62 11.79 24.12
CA VAL A 109 3.74 11.43 25.00
C VAL A 109 3.38 10.23 25.88
N LEU A 110 2.20 10.23 26.50
CA LEU A 110 1.75 9.09 27.32
C LEU A 110 1.61 7.81 26.50
N TYR A 111 1.08 7.91 25.27
CA TYR A 111 1.02 6.79 24.33
C TYR A 111 2.41 6.25 23.98
N LEU A 112 3.38 7.13 23.71
CA LEU A 112 4.75 6.74 23.38
C LEU A 112 5.42 6.02 24.55
N VAL A 113 5.21 6.45 25.80
CA VAL A 113 5.72 5.75 26.98
C VAL A 113 5.14 4.33 27.08
N GLY A 114 3.84 4.18 26.85
CA GLY A 114 3.18 2.86 26.81
C GLY A 114 3.74 1.96 25.71
N LEU A 115 3.93 2.51 24.50
CA LEU A 115 4.52 1.78 23.38
C LEU A 115 5.97 1.38 23.63
N MET A 116 6.80 2.26 24.21
CA MET A 116 8.17 1.92 24.60
C MET A 116 8.20 0.80 25.65
N THR A 117 7.29 0.83 26.61
CA THR A 117 7.16 -0.24 27.62
C THR A 117 6.78 -1.57 26.96
N ALA A 118 5.86 -1.56 26.00
CA ALA A 118 5.48 -2.75 25.23
C ALA A 118 6.66 -3.31 24.41
N LEU A 119 7.46 -2.44 23.78
CA LEU A 119 8.66 -2.85 23.04
C LEU A 119 9.70 -3.50 23.95
N VAL A 120 9.94 -2.92 25.13
CA VAL A 120 10.86 -3.50 26.14
C VAL A 120 10.35 -4.87 26.61
N ALA A 121 9.06 -4.97 26.93
CA ALA A 121 8.45 -6.24 27.34
C ALA A 121 8.59 -7.33 26.27
N LEU A 122 8.50 -6.95 24.99
CA LEU A 122 8.62 -7.88 23.87
C LEU A 122 10.06 -8.31 23.56
N ILE A 123 11.05 -7.49 23.90
CA ILE A 123 12.48 -7.87 23.82
C ILE A 123 12.83 -8.82 24.96
N LEU A 124 12.29 -8.59 26.16
CA LEU A 124 12.62 -9.34 27.37
C LEU A 124 11.82 -10.65 27.54
N GLY A 125 10.64 -10.79 26.91
CA GLY A 125 9.78 -11.98 26.96
C GLY A 125 9.91 -12.90 25.74
#